data_AF-A0A378J0T9-F1
#
_entry.id   AF-A0A378J0T9-F1
#
_cell.length_a   1.000
_cell.length_b   1.000
_cell.length_c   1.000
_cell.angle_alpha   90.00
_cell.angle_beta   90.00
_cell.angle_gamma   90.00
#
_symmetry.space_group_name_H-M   'P 1'
#
loop_
_entity.id
_entity.type
_entity.pdbx_description
1 polymer ?
#
loop_
_entity_poly.entity_id
_entity_poly.type
_entity_poly.pdbx_seq_one_letter_code
_entity_poly.pdbx_strand_id
1 'polypeptide(L)'
;MKLQNKPYIKCFRNAKSTLQLFFDLKMKKSIVNHNWDNEDKNNILNILLFLKPVSFKKRLAIVRIFYREPSVKRIISLVYQIQYIRNMDLEKQSITPGMAQEYNLIAKKMLRKAKLYHNKIDEKRLNYSSINRKLNEYKDILLEVFFEGKTKESKIFSYIVKHSLSISSLLLLFLVISVGFYEWGYFSYLGIPLNNMPITLEIFLVSALSWIPNILIFSFISFIYFLTCFWVQDGMTINDFLENPRYAKLNFILYLKYYLLFCIVVVALFMQLPSNSDSKYFYYYSFLKWSFYWLLFTFLFFKNHIIRSLFPKTVRYMIVAVPVYIIFLLNYGYGSAQTALLAKSNTLIFLEDNRIILNTKILRNYLSGILIYRQNNKTVIFIRNQEIKKIEYEISSKGKA
;
A
#
# COMPACT_ATOMS: atom_id res chain seq x y z
N MET A 1 35.92 47.57 -14.65
CA MET A 1 34.51 47.90 -14.33
C MET A 1 33.85 46.71 -13.63
N LYS A 2 33.42 46.87 -12.36
CA LYS A 2 32.83 45.78 -11.54
C LYS A 2 31.46 45.36 -12.11
N LEU A 3 31.44 44.29 -12.92
CA LEU A 3 30.23 43.70 -13.52
C LEU A 3 29.32 42.96 -12.51
N GLN A 4 29.70 42.84 -11.23
CA GLN A 4 29.09 41.90 -10.30
C GLN A 4 27.71 42.27 -9.74
N ASN A 5 27.21 43.52 -9.91
CA ASN A 5 25.93 43.96 -9.33
C ASN A 5 24.87 44.42 -10.33
N LYS A 6 24.94 43.98 -11.59
CA LYS A 6 23.91 44.35 -12.57
C LYS A 6 22.60 43.54 -12.34
N PRO A 7 21.42 44.18 -12.34
CA PRO A 7 20.12 43.56 -12.02
C PRO A 7 19.76 42.35 -12.89
N TYR A 8 20.30 42.27 -14.12
CA TYR A 8 20.12 41.09 -14.98
C TYR A 8 20.74 39.82 -14.38
N ILE A 9 21.89 39.91 -13.68
CA ILE A 9 22.59 38.75 -13.11
C ILE A 9 21.70 38.09 -12.04
N LYS A 10 21.05 38.91 -11.20
CA LYS A 10 20.08 38.44 -10.20
C LYS A 10 18.89 37.74 -10.86
N CYS A 11 18.32 38.33 -11.91
CA CYS A 11 17.21 37.74 -12.65
C CYS A 11 17.58 36.41 -13.32
N PHE A 12 18.77 36.32 -13.92
CA PHE A 12 19.28 35.07 -14.49
C PHE A 12 19.52 33.99 -13.44
N ARG A 13 20.10 34.34 -12.28
CA ARG A 13 20.29 33.40 -11.17
C ARG A 13 18.94 32.87 -10.68
N ASN A 14 17.92 33.73 -10.58
CA ASN A 14 16.58 33.32 -10.20
C ASN A 14 15.95 32.40 -11.25
N ALA A 15 16.00 32.76 -12.55
CA ALA A 15 15.52 31.90 -13.63
C ALA A 15 16.19 30.52 -13.63
N LYS A 16 17.51 30.49 -13.38
CA LYS A 16 18.28 29.25 -13.21
C LYS A 16 17.75 28.42 -12.05
N SER A 17 17.57 29.03 -10.88
CA SER A 17 17.05 28.32 -9.70
C SER A 17 15.63 27.78 -9.91
N THR A 18 14.75 28.53 -10.57
CA THR A 18 13.36 28.10 -10.85
C THR A 18 13.34 26.93 -11.83
N LEU A 19 14.17 26.97 -12.88
CA LEU A 19 14.32 25.84 -13.80
C LEU A 19 14.89 24.61 -13.09
N GLN A 20 15.93 24.77 -12.27
CA GLN A 20 16.52 23.67 -11.52
C GLN A 20 15.50 23.00 -10.61
N LEU A 21 14.70 23.79 -9.88
CA LEU A 21 13.64 23.29 -9.01
C LEU A 21 12.53 22.55 -9.79
N PHE A 22 12.15 23.07 -10.96
CA PHE A 22 11.24 22.38 -11.88
C PHE A 22 11.81 21.03 -12.34
N PHE A 23 13.10 20.98 -12.68
CA PHE A 23 13.77 19.74 -13.05
C PHE A 23 13.80 18.75 -11.89
N ASP A 24 14.22 19.16 -10.70
CA ASP A 24 14.23 18.26 -9.56
C ASP A 24 12.83 17.72 -9.24
N LEU A 25 11.77 18.52 -9.42
CA LEU A 25 10.38 18.06 -9.31
C LEU A 25 9.99 17.01 -10.35
N LYS A 26 10.21 17.31 -11.63
CA LYS A 26 9.83 16.41 -12.73
C LYS A 26 10.71 15.16 -12.75
N MET A 27 12.00 15.31 -12.49
CA MET A 27 12.95 14.22 -12.38
C MET A 27 12.63 13.36 -11.18
N LYS A 28 12.29 13.90 -10.00
CA LYS A 28 11.82 13.07 -8.88
C LYS A 28 10.54 12.29 -9.20
N LYS A 29 9.69 12.80 -10.10
CA LYS A 29 8.56 12.08 -10.69
C LYS A 29 8.95 11.04 -11.75
N SER A 30 10.00 11.28 -12.55
CA SER A 30 10.42 10.43 -13.68
C SER A 30 11.65 9.53 -13.40
N ILE A 31 12.27 9.64 -12.22
CA ILE A 31 13.46 8.88 -11.76
C ILE A 31 13.19 7.38 -11.63
N VAL A 32 11.94 6.96 -11.81
CA VAL A 32 11.59 5.54 -11.88
C VAL A 32 12.30 4.81 -13.02
N ASN A 33 12.62 5.44 -14.16
CA ASN A 33 13.09 4.69 -15.35
C ASN A 33 14.45 5.09 -15.93
N HIS A 34 15.12 6.15 -15.45
CA HIS A 34 16.48 6.47 -15.91
C HIS A 34 17.32 7.13 -14.81
N ASN A 35 18.56 6.65 -14.62
CA ASN A 35 19.58 7.26 -13.77
C ASN A 35 20.25 8.41 -14.51
N TRP A 36 19.82 9.64 -14.24
CA TRP A 36 20.49 10.83 -14.76
C TRP A 36 21.47 11.33 -13.71
N ASP A 37 22.76 11.41 -14.06
CA ASP A 37 23.78 11.94 -13.17
C ASP A 37 23.64 13.48 -13.01
N ASN A 38 24.23 14.03 -11.93
CA ASN A 38 24.29 15.46 -11.64
C ASN A 38 24.93 16.26 -12.79
N GLU A 39 25.82 15.64 -13.57
CA GLU A 39 26.41 16.25 -14.76
C GLU A 39 25.35 16.48 -15.86
N ASP A 40 24.45 15.52 -16.10
CA ASP A 40 23.38 15.66 -17.09
C ASP A 40 22.35 16.71 -16.65
N LYS A 41 22.03 16.80 -15.35
CA LYS A 41 21.19 17.88 -14.80
C LYS A 41 21.79 19.26 -15.06
N ASN A 42 23.08 19.42 -14.79
CA ASN A 42 23.79 20.68 -15.03
C ASN A 42 23.90 21.00 -16.53
N ASN A 43 24.10 19.99 -17.37
CA ASN A 43 24.13 20.15 -18.82
C ASN A 43 22.77 20.57 -19.38
N ILE A 44 21.66 19.97 -18.92
CA ILE A 44 20.28 20.37 -19.28
C ILE A 44 20.01 21.83 -18.88
N LEU A 45 20.37 22.20 -17.65
CA LEU A 45 20.19 23.54 -17.12
C LEU A 45 21.00 24.57 -17.93
N ASN A 46 22.23 24.24 -18.28
CA ASN A 46 23.10 25.07 -19.12
C ASN A 46 22.62 25.15 -20.58
N ILE A 47 22.04 24.07 -21.13
CA ILE A 47 21.43 24.05 -22.47
C ILE A 47 20.22 25.00 -22.51
N LEU A 48 19.34 24.94 -21.51
CA LEU A 48 18.10 25.71 -21.47
C LEU A 48 18.30 27.18 -21.11
N LEU A 49 19.36 27.47 -20.34
CA LEU A 49 19.80 28.84 -20.07
C LEU A 49 20.76 29.38 -21.13
N PHE A 50 21.06 28.57 -22.17
CA PHE A 50 21.96 28.89 -23.27
C PHE A 50 23.37 29.31 -22.83
N LEU A 51 23.86 28.76 -21.71
CA LEU A 51 25.13 29.14 -21.08
C LEU A 51 26.36 28.39 -21.65
N LYS A 52 26.18 27.22 -22.30
CA LYS A 52 27.27 26.47 -22.95
C LYS A 52 26.84 25.81 -24.28
N PRO A 53 27.75 25.70 -25.27
CA PRO A 53 27.53 24.85 -26.44
C PRO A 53 27.52 23.39 -25.98
N VAL A 54 26.48 22.63 -26.37
CA VAL A 54 26.37 21.19 -26.09
C VAL A 54 25.98 20.49 -27.38
N SER A 55 26.38 19.22 -27.51
CA SER A 55 26.14 18.41 -28.71
C SER A 55 24.66 18.40 -29.12
N PHE A 56 24.45 18.53 -30.44
CA PHE A 56 23.12 18.68 -31.05
C PHE A 56 22.18 17.51 -30.71
N LYS A 57 22.69 16.27 -30.66
CA LYS A 57 21.93 15.07 -30.30
C LYS A 57 21.37 15.11 -28.86
N LYS A 58 22.18 15.49 -27.87
CA LYS A 58 21.72 15.63 -26.47
C LYS A 58 20.69 16.77 -26.35
N ARG A 59 20.92 17.90 -27.02
CA ARG A 59 19.94 19.00 -27.10
C ARG A 59 18.59 18.53 -27.63
N LEU A 60 18.55 17.76 -28.72
CA LEU A 60 17.30 17.36 -29.37
C LEU A 60 16.43 16.42 -28.53
N ALA A 61 17.03 15.46 -27.81
CA ALA A 61 16.30 14.54 -26.94
C ALA A 61 15.64 15.26 -25.76
N ILE A 62 16.40 16.13 -25.07
CA ILE A 62 15.93 16.92 -23.93
C ILE A 62 14.89 17.96 -24.38
N VAL A 63 15.13 18.61 -25.53
CA VAL A 63 14.21 19.59 -26.10
C VAL A 63 12.86 18.96 -26.40
N ARG A 64 12.80 17.75 -26.98
CA ARG A 64 11.52 17.11 -27.34
C ARG A 64 10.63 16.78 -26.14
N ILE A 65 11.21 16.38 -25.01
CA ILE A 65 10.46 15.96 -23.81
C ILE A 65 9.99 17.17 -23.01
N PHE A 66 10.89 18.12 -22.72
CA PHE A 66 10.59 19.22 -21.80
C PHE A 66 9.95 20.44 -22.47
N TYR A 67 10.15 20.68 -23.78
CA TYR A 67 9.54 21.83 -24.46
C TYR A 67 8.04 21.67 -24.67
N ARG A 68 7.44 20.50 -24.45
CA ARG A 68 5.99 20.33 -24.54
C ARG A 68 5.26 20.91 -23.32
N GLU A 69 5.94 21.04 -22.19
CA GLU A 69 5.36 21.54 -20.93
C GLU A 69 5.13 23.06 -20.95
N PRO A 70 3.90 23.54 -20.73
CA PRO A 70 3.57 24.97 -20.75
C PRO A 70 4.40 25.81 -19.77
N SER A 71 4.70 25.26 -18.59
CA SER A 71 5.48 25.94 -17.54
C SER A 71 6.94 26.16 -17.96
N VAL A 72 7.55 25.19 -18.65
CA VAL A 72 8.92 25.31 -19.18
C VAL A 72 8.96 26.37 -20.28
N LYS A 73 7.99 26.35 -21.21
CA LYS A 73 7.87 27.39 -22.24
C LYS A 73 7.78 28.79 -21.63
N ARG A 74 6.99 28.96 -20.56
CA ARG A 74 6.86 30.24 -19.85
C ARG A 74 8.17 30.69 -19.21
N ILE A 75 8.89 29.81 -18.51
CA ILE A 75 10.18 30.17 -17.89
C ILE A 75 11.24 30.48 -18.97
N ILE A 76 11.30 29.72 -20.06
CA ILE A 76 12.17 30.00 -21.22
C ILE A 76 11.83 31.35 -21.85
N SER A 77 10.53 31.66 -22.00
CA SER A 77 10.10 32.97 -22.49
C SER A 77 10.60 34.11 -21.60
N LEU A 78 10.54 33.95 -20.27
CA LEU A 78 11.07 34.93 -19.32
C LEU A 78 12.60 35.07 -19.44
N VAL A 79 13.35 33.98 -19.64
CA VAL A 79 14.81 34.05 -19.90
C VAL A 79 15.12 34.87 -21.16
N TYR A 80 14.37 34.67 -22.25
CA TYR A 80 14.54 35.47 -23.47
C TYR A 80 14.14 36.94 -23.28
N GLN A 81 13.14 37.23 -22.45
CA GLN A 81 12.79 38.61 -22.09
C GLN A 81 13.92 39.29 -21.30
N ILE A 82 14.61 38.57 -20.39
CA ILE A 82 15.80 39.11 -19.68
C ILE A 82 16.93 39.39 -20.69
N GLN A 83 17.18 38.49 -21.65
CA GLN A 83 18.17 38.70 -22.70
C GLN A 83 17.82 39.89 -23.59
N TYR A 84 16.54 40.08 -23.91
CA TYR A 84 16.07 41.24 -24.67
C TYR A 84 16.40 42.55 -23.93
N ILE A 85 15.96 42.70 -22.67
CA ILE A 85 16.22 43.93 -21.90
C ILE A 85 17.73 44.19 -21.78
N ARG A 86 18.54 43.14 -21.54
CA ARG A 86 20.00 43.28 -21.48
C ARG A 86 20.59 43.85 -22.77
N ASN A 87 20.17 43.36 -23.93
CA ASN A 87 20.71 43.86 -25.20
C ASN A 87 20.22 45.27 -25.52
N MET A 88 18.98 45.64 -25.14
CA MET A 88 18.51 47.03 -25.22
C MET A 88 19.31 47.97 -24.31
N ASP A 89 19.69 47.52 -23.11
CA ASP A 89 20.56 48.30 -22.22
C ASP A 89 21.97 48.47 -22.80
N LEU A 90 22.51 47.44 -23.44
CA LEU A 90 23.82 47.48 -24.11
C LEU A 90 23.81 48.37 -25.35
N GLU A 91 22.72 48.35 -26.14
CA GLU A 91 22.50 49.26 -27.26
C GLU A 91 22.61 50.72 -26.79
N LYS A 92 21.89 51.08 -25.72
CA LYS A 92 21.93 52.43 -25.13
C LYS A 92 23.30 52.83 -24.58
N GLN A 93 24.10 51.86 -24.15
CA GLN A 93 25.45 52.08 -23.58
C GLN A 93 26.56 52.05 -24.64
N SER A 94 26.24 51.72 -25.89
CA SER A 94 27.24 51.53 -26.93
C SER A 94 27.75 52.87 -27.48
N ILE A 95 29.07 52.96 -27.65
CA ILE A 95 29.75 54.20 -28.09
C ILE A 95 29.74 54.31 -29.62
N THR A 96 29.76 53.17 -30.32
CA THR A 96 29.78 53.14 -31.78
C THR A 96 28.42 52.76 -32.36
N PRO A 97 27.98 53.43 -33.44
CA PRO A 97 26.68 53.14 -34.06
C PRO A 97 26.58 51.70 -34.59
N GLY A 98 27.70 51.12 -35.04
CA GLY A 98 27.73 49.71 -35.48
C GLY A 98 27.42 48.71 -34.37
N MET A 99 27.97 48.90 -33.16
CA MET A 99 27.68 48.03 -32.01
C MET A 99 26.23 48.22 -31.52
N ALA A 100 25.72 49.45 -31.56
CA ALA A 100 24.32 49.75 -31.23
C ALA A 100 23.37 48.93 -32.12
N GLN A 101 23.62 48.96 -33.44
CA GLN A 101 22.84 48.24 -34.42
C GLN A 101 22.91 46.72 -34.22
N GLU A 102 24.08 46.17 -33.91
CA GLU A 102 24.25 44.74 -33.60
C GLU A 102 23.43 44.32 -32.38
N TYR A 103 23.51 45.08 -31.27
CA TYR A 103 22.74 44.78 -30.06
C TYR A 103 21.24 44.88 -30.29
N ASN A 104 20.77 45.84 -31.09
CA ASN A 104 19.37 45.96 -31.47
C ASN A 104 18.88 44.73 -32.26
N LEU A 105 19.68 44.25 -33.21
CA LEU A 105 19.37 43.04 -33.98
C LEU A 105 19.28 41.80 -33.06
N ILE A 106 20.22 41.66 -32.13
CA ILE A 106 20.20 40.57 -31.13
C ILE A 106 18.96 40.70 -30.23
N ALA A 107 18.65 41.90 -29.75
CA ALA A 107 17.47 42.17 -28.93
C ALA A 107 16.18 41.74 -29.65
N LYS A 108 15.96 42.22 -30.89
CA LYS A 108 14.81 41.84 -31.73
C LYS A 108 14.72 40.33 -31.94
N LYS A 109 15.86 39.65 -32.13
CA LYS A 109 15.91 38.18 -32.26
C LYS A 109 15.46 37.48 -30.97
N MET A 110 15.91 37.95 -29.80
CA MET A 110 15.51 37.36 -28.50
C MET A 110 14.02 37.60 -28.20
N LEU A 111 13.50 38.78 -28.55
CA LEU A 111 12.08 39.09 -28.39
C LEU A 111 11.19 38.19 -29.26
N ARG A 112 11.56 37.96 -30.53
CA ARG A 112 10.87 36.99 -31.40
C ARG A 112 10.85 35.61 -30.78
N LYS A 113 11.99 35.15 -30.25
CA LYS A 113 12.07 33.86 -29.53
C LYS A 113 11.19 33.84 -28.29
N ALA A 114 11.15 34.91 -27.50
CA ALA A 114 10.28 34.99 -26.33
C ALA A 114 8.80 34.83 -26.71
N LYS A 115 8.36 35.49 -27.79
CA LYS A 115 6.99 35.41 -28.32
C LYS A 115 6.63 34.02 -28.83
N LEU A 116 7.58 33.29 -29.44
CA LEU A 116 7.36 31.89 -29.86
C LEU A 116 6.99 30.96 -28.68
N TYR A 117 7.50 31.24 -27.48
CA TYR A 117 7.21 30.43 -26.29
C TYR A 117 6.04 30.97 -25.46
N HIS A 118 5.66 32.24 -25.64
CA HIS A 118 4.51 32.85 -24.98
C HIS A 118 3.91 33.99 -25.81
N ASN A 119 2.71 33.80 -26.34
CA ASN A 119 2.12 34.68 -27.35
C ASN A 119 1.75 36.10 -26.87
N LYS A 120 1.72 36.36 -25.55
CA LYS A 120 1.31 37.66 -24.98
C LYS A 120 2.48 38.30 -24.23
N ILE A 121 3.30 39.05 -24.95
CA ILE A 121 4.38 39.86 -24.38
C ILE A 121 4.14 41.33 -24.73
N ASP A 122 3.87 42.13 -23.71
CA ASP A 122 3.77 43.58 -23.83
C ASP A 122 5.18 44.19 -23.72
N GLU A 123 5.75 44.56 -24.86
CA GLU A 123 7.11 45.10 -24.97
C GLU A 123 7.30 46.37 -24.14
N LYS A 124 6.27 47.20 -24.03
CA LYS A 124 6.35 48.51 -23.34
C LYS A 124 6.46 48.36 -21.82
N ARG A 125 6.06 47.21 -21.28
CA ARG A 125 6.06 46.92 -19.83
C ARG A 125 7.20 46.02 -19.38
N LEU A 126 8.13 45.66 -20.28
CA LEU A 126 9.25 44.78 -19.95
C LEU A 126 10.30 45.51 -19.12
N ASN A 127 10.46 45.08 -17.87
CA ASN A 127 11.55 45.50 -16.99
C ASN A 127 12.03 44.32 -16.12
N TYR A 128 13.23 44.41 -15.56
CA TYR A 128 13.79 43.32 -14.74
C TYR A 128 12.94 42.99 -13.52
N SER A 129 12.32 43.99 -12.88
CA SER A 129 11.52 43.80 -11.66
C SER A 129 10.24 42.98 -11.92
N SER A 130 9.52 43.28 -13.01
CA SER A 130 8.32 42.52 -13.40
C SER A 130 8.65 41.09 -13.79
N ILE A 131 9.74 40.85 -14.52
CA ILE A 131 10.18 39.50 -14.87
C ILE A 131 10.59 38.73 -13.62
N ASN A 132 11.33 39.36 -12.71
CA ASN A 132 11.77 38.72 -11.47
C ASN A 132 10.59 38.38 -10.55
N ARG A 133 9.56 39.24 -10.48
CA ARG A 133 8.32 38.95 -9.76
C ARG A 133 7.62 37.72 -10.32
N LYS A 134 7.47 37.63 -11.64
CA LYS A 134 6.88 36.44 -12.30
C LYS A 134 7.70 35.18 -12.06
N LEU A 135 9.03 35.27 -12.11
CA LEU A 135 9.92 34.12 -11.82
C LEU A 135 9.79 33.62 -10.39
N ASN A 136 9.63 34.53 -9.41
CA ASN A 136 9.38 34.16 -8.02
C ASN A 136 8.00 33.52 -7.84
N GLU A 137 6.95 34.09 -8.45
CA GLU A 137 5.60 33.50 -8.44
C GLU A 137 5.60 32.06 -8.97
N TYR A 138 6.28 31.80 -10.09
CA TYR A 138 6.45 30.43 -10.60
C TYR A 138 7.24 29.54 -9.65
N LYS A 139 8.27 30.07 -8.98
CA LYS A 139 9.06 29.33 -8.01
C LYS A 139 8.23 28.93 -6.79
N ASP A 140 7.40 29.83 -6.29
CA ASP A 140 6.53 29.60 -5.14
C ASP A 140 5.47 28.53 -5.44
N ILE A 141 4.82 28.61 -6.62
CA ILE A 141 3.90 27.56 -7.09
C ILE A 141 4.59 26.18 -7.16
N LEU A 142 5.82 26.13 -7.66
CA LEU A 142 6.56 24.88 -7.75
C LEU A 142 6.97 24.34 -6.37
N LEU A 143 7.34 25.22 -5.45
CA LEU A 143 7.61 24.85 -4.06
C LEU A 143 6.36 24.30 -3.37
N GLU A 144 5.20 24.93 -3.56
CA GLU A 144 3.92 24.46 -3.02
C GLU A 144 3.62 23.03 -3.48
N VAL A 145 3.73 22.75 -4.79
CA VAL A 145 3.56 21.39 -5.34
C VAL A 145 4.59 20.39 -4.77
N PHE A 146 5.84 20.83 -4.54
CA PHE A 146 6.87 19.98 -3.93
C PHE A 146 6.51 19.58 -2.51
N PHE A 147 6.03 20.55 -1.72
CA PHE A 147 5.67 20.34 -0.34
C PHE A 147 4.36 19.59 -0.20
N GLU A 148 3.36 19.83 -1.05
CA GLU A 148 2.11 19.06 -1.07
C GLU A 148 2.35 17.56 -1.21
N GLY A 149 3.29 17.15 -2.07
CA GLY A 149 3.67 15.74 -2.23
C GLY A 149 4.24 15.12 -0.95
N LYS A 150 5.17 15.83 -0.27
CA LYS A 150 5.69 15.41 1.04
C LYS A 150 4.61 15.46 2.13
N THR A 151 3.63 16.37 2.01
CA THR A 151 2.59 16.50 3.03
C THR A 151 1.62 15.33 3.03
N LYS A 152 1.36 14.66 1.90
CA LYS A 152 0.39 13.53 1.87
C LYS A 152 0.81 12.36 2.76
N GLU A 153 2.08 11.98 2.72
CA GLU A 153 2.62 10.93 3.61
C GLU A 153 2.58 11.38 5.08
N SER A 154 2.96 12.63 5.36
CA SER A 154 2.86 13.20 6.71
C SER A 154 1.40 13.34 7.21
N LYS A 155 0.44 13.52 6.29
CA LYS A 155 -1.01 13.62 6.60
C LYS A 155 -1.58 12.26 6.97
N ILE A 156 -1.18 11.18 6.28
CA ILE A 156 -1.59 9.82 6.65
C ILE A 156 -0.99 9.45 8.01
N PHE A 157 0.30 9.69 8.20
CA PHE A 157 0.95 9.39 9.48
C PHE A 157 0.35 10.21 10.63
N SER A 158 0.16 11.52 10.46
CA SER A 158 -0.49 12.37 11.47
C SER A 158 -1.94 11.97 11.72
N TYR A 159 -2.68 11.52 10.70
CA TYR A 159 -4.01 10.95 10.88
C TYR A 159 -3.97 9.67 11.73
N ILE A 160 -3.06 8.74 11.43
CA ILE A 160 -2.88 7.50 12.21
C ILE A 160 -2.50 7.83 13.66
N VAL A 161 -1.56 8.75 13.88
CA VAL A 161 -1.14 9.16 15.23
C VAL A 161 -2.30 9.80 15.98
N LYS A 162 -3.03 10.72 15.33
CA LYS A 162 -4.19 11.42 15.90
C LYS A 162 -5.32 10.46 16.28
N HIS A 163 -5.51 9.39 15.51
CA HIS A 163 -6.57 8.40 15.73
C HIS A 163 -6.05 7.09 16.31
N SER A 164 -4.81 7.05 16.84
CA SER A 164 -4.15 5.81 17.28
C SER A 164 -4.93 5.07 18.35
N LEU A 165 -5.48 5.78 19.34
CA LEU A 165 -6.32 5.21 20.40
C LEU A 165 -7.62 4.60 19.86
N SER A 166 -8.29 5.29 18.94
CA SER A 166 -9.51 4.77 18.30
C SER A 166 -9.19 3.53 17.47
N ILE A 167 -8.11 3.57 16.69
CA ILE A 167 -7.66 2.45 15.87
C ILE A 167 -7.29 1.25 16.77
N SER A 168 -6.54 1.47 17.86
CA SER A 168 -6.15 0.38 18.77
C SER A 168 -7.35 -0.22 19.48
N SER A 169 -8.31 0.60 19.93
CA SER A 169 -9.54 0.09 20.56
C SER A 169 -10.40 -0.74 19.59
N LEU A 170 -10.50 -0.32 18.32
CA LEU A 170 -11.20 -1.08 17.28
C LEU A 170 -10.49 -2.38 16.94
N LEU A 171 -9.16 -2.37 16.86
CA LEU A 171 -8.36 -3.57 16.63
C LEU A 171 -8.48 -4.56 17.79
N LEU A 172 -8.48 -4.06 19.03
CA LEU A 172 -8.67 -4.88 20.22
C LEU A 172 -10.07 -5.51 20.24
N LEU A 173 -11.11 -4.71 19.97
CA LEU A 173 -12.48 -5.20 19.86
C LEU A 173 -12.60 -6.28 18.78
N PHE A 174 -12.02 -6.03 17.61
CA PHE A 174 -11.98 -7.01 16.53
C PHE A 174 -11.29 -8.30 16.95
N LEU A 175 -10.12 -8.21 17.62
CA LEU A 175 -9.39 -9.37 18.10
C LEU A 175 -10.18 -10.19 19.12
N VAL A 176 -10.86 -9.53 20.08
CA VAL A 176 -11.71 -10.21 21.06
C VAL A 176 -12.86 -10.95 20.38
N ILE A 177 -13.54 -10.30 19.43
CA ILE A 177 -14.61 -10.92 18.65
C ILE A 177 -14.07 -12.11 17.84
N SER A 178 -12.91 -11.95 17.20
CA SER A 178 -12.29 -13.01 16.40
C SER A 178 -11.97 -14.25 17.22
N VAL A 179 -11.34 -14.06 18.38
CA VAL A 179 -11.00 -15.16 19.27
C VAL A 179 -12.27 -15.79 19.85
N GLY A 180 -13.29 -15.00 20.19
CA GLY A 180 -14.57 -15.53 20.67
C GLY A 180 -15.21 -16.52 19.69
N PHE A 181 -15.25 -16.19 18.39
CA PHE A 181 -15.74 -17.11 17.37
C PHE A 181 -14.83 -18.31 17.13
N TYR A 182 -13.51 -18.13 17.21
CA TYR A 182 -12.57 -19.25 17.13
C TYR A 182 -12.77 -20.25 18.28
N GLU A 183 -12.85 -19.77 19.53
CA GLU A 183 -13.09 -20.62 20.71
C GLU A 183 -14.46 -21.29 20.65
N TRP A 184 -15.48 -20.58 20.17
CA TRP A 184 -16.79 -21.19 19.96
C TRP A 184 -16.70 -22.37 18.99
N GLY A 185 -16.03 -22.20 17.86
CA GLY A 185 -15.80 -23.30 16.92
C GLY A 185 -15.06 -24.49 17.56
N TYR A 186 -14.01 -24.20 18.33
CA TYR A 186 -13.21 -25.20 19.03
C TYR A 186 -14.01 -26.01 20.05
N PHE A 187 -14.70 -25.33 20.97
CA PHE A 187 -15.47 -25.99 22.03
C PHE A 187 -16.76 -26.63 21.53
N SER A 188 -17.38 -26.07 20.48
CA SER A 188 -18.55 -26.67 19.83
C SER A 188 -18.22 -28.05 19.27
N TYR A 189 -17.01 -28.25 18.71
CA TYR A 189 -16.60 -29.58 18.24
C TYR A 189 -16.46 -30.58 19.39
N LEU A 190 -15.93 -30.12 20.52
CA LEU A 190 -15.75 -30.93 21.72
C LEU A 190 -17.07 -31.21 22.48
N GLY A 191 -18.18 -30.59 22.06
CA GLY A 191 -19.46 -30.69 22.75
C GLY A 191 -19.50 -29.99 24.11
N ILE A 192 -18.61 -29.02 24.34
CA ILE A 192 -18.52 -28.31 25.61
C ILE A 192 -19.14 -26.92 25.46
N PRO A 193 -20.12 -26.54 26.29
CA PRO A 193 -20.64 -25.19 26.26
C PRO A 193 -19.57 -24.20 26.74
N LEU A 194 -19.44 -23.08 26.04
CA LEU A 194 -18.41 -22.07 26.30
C LEU A 194 -18.43 -21.57 27.76
N ASN A 195 -19.64 -21.48 28.35
CA ASN A 195 -19.86 -21.02 29.72
C ASN A 195 -19.23 -21.92 30.79
N ASN A 196 -18.90 -23.18 30.46
CA ASN A 196 -18.28 -24.11 31.40
C ASN A 196 -16.75 -23.98 31.43
N MET A 197 -16.16 -23.20 30.52
CA MET A 197 -14.73 -22.98 30.48
C MET A 197 -14.36 -21.74 31.32
N PRO A 198 -13.29 -21.82 32.14
CA PRO A 198 -12.79 -20.65 32.86
C PRO A 198 -12.02 -19.75 31.89
N ILE A 199 -12.74 -19.02 31.02
CA ILE A 199 -12.13 -18.20 29.99
C ILE A 199 -11.57 -16.91 30.60
N THR A 200 -10.25 -16.74 30.52
CA THR A 200 -9.54 -15.53 30.95
C THR A 200 -8.98 -14.77 29.74
N LEU A 201 -8.66 -13.48 29.90
CA LEU A 201 -8.02 -12.68 28.85
C LEU A 201 -6.69 -13.29 28.35
N GLU A 202 -5.96 -13.97 29.24
CA GLU A 202 -4.73 -14.68 28.88
C GLU A 202 -5.00 -15.83 27.91
N ILE A 203 -6.07 -16.59 28.14
CA ILE A 203 -6.50 -17.65 27.21
C ILE A 203 -6.80 -17.04 25.85
N PHE A 204 -7.52 -15.91 25.81
CA PHE A 204 -7.81 -15.21 24.56
C PHE A 204 -6.53 -14.83 23.79
N LEU A 205 -5.50 -14.33 24.48
CA LEU A 205 -4.22 -13.97 23.85
C LEU A 205 -3.47 -15.20 23.32
N VAL A 206 -3.39 -16.27 24.11
CA VAL A 206 -2.75 -17.54 23.68
C VAL A 206 -3.50 -18.14 22.48
N SER A 207 -4.83 -18.05 22.46
CA SER A 207 -5.64 -18.41 21.30
C SER A 207 -5.30 -17.58 20.08
N ALA A 208 -5.27 -16.26 20.22
CA ALA A 208 -4.95 -15.37 19.11
C ALA A 208 -3.57 -15.72 18.51
N LEU A 209 -2.57 -15.94 19.37
CA LEU A 209 -1.21 -16.28 18.96
C LEU A 209 -1.10 -17.62 18.24
N SER A 210 -2.02 -18.57 18.44
CA SER A 210 -1.97 -19.87 17.76
C SER A 210 -2.31 -19.78 16.26
N TRP A 211 -3.11 -18.79 15.86
CA TRP A 211 -3.62 -18.68 14.49
C TRP A 211 -3.24 -17.38 13.77
N ILE A 212 -2.97 -16.29 14.49
CA ILE A 212 -2.53 -15.02 13.88
C ILE A 212 -1.32 -15.21 12.94
N PRO A 213 -0.26 -15.96 13.31
CA PRO A 213 0.88 -16.17 12.41
C PRO A 213 0.48 -16.81 11.08
N ASN A 214 -0.44 -17.78 11.11
CA ASN A 214 -0.95 -18.42 9.90
C ASN A 214 -1.69 -17.42 9.01
N ILE A 215 -2.56 -16.58 9.60
CA ILE A 215 -3.27 -15.53 8.84
C ILE A 215 -2.30 -14.53 8.24
N LEU A 216 -1.27 -14.09 8.98
CA LEU A 216 -0.26 -13.16 8.47
C LEU A 216 0.53 -13.77 7.31
N ILE A 217 0.93 -15.05 7.43
CA ILE A 217 1.64 -15.77 6.35
C ILE A 217 0.74 -15.89 5.12
N PHE A 218 -0.52 -16.33 5.26
CA PHE A 218 -1.43 -16.45 4.12
C PHE A 218 -1.76 -15.10 3.49
N SER A 219 -1.92 -14.05 4.29
CA SER A 219 -2.12 -12.69 3.80
C SER A 219 -0.90 -12.20 3.02
N PHE A 220 0.31 -12.48 3.52
CA PHE A 220 1.56 -12.13 2.85
C PHE A 220 1.74 -12.91 1.53
N ILE A 221 1.48 -14.22 1.52
CA ILE A 221 1.52 -15.04 0.29
C ILE A 221 0.47 -14.56 -0.72
N SER A 222 -0.75 -14.28 -0.28
CA SER A 222 -1.82 -13.76 -1.15
C SER A 222 -1.44 -12.40 -1.74
N PHE A 223 -0.81 -11.54 -0.93
CA PHE A 223 -0.29 -10.24 -1.38
C PHE A 223 0.83 -10.40 -2.41
N ILE A 224 1.80 -11.28 -2.17
CA ILE A 224 2.87 -11.59 -3.15
C ILE A 224 2.26 -12.12 -4.44
N TYR A 225 1.37 -13.11 -4.36
CA TYR A 225 0.70 -13.68 -5.52
C TYR A 225 -0.03 -12.60 -6.32
N PHE A 226 -0.77 -11.72 -5.64
CA PHE A 226 -1.42 -10.59 -6.27
C PHE A 226 -0.43 -9.69 -7.01
N LEU A 227 0.70 -9.34 -6.38
CA LEU A 227 1.76 -8.57 -7.02
C LEU A 227 2.37 -9.31 -8.22
N THR A 228 2.66 -10.60 -8.10
CA THR A 228 3.30 -11.40 -9.15
C THR A 228 2.38 -11.58 -10.35
N CYS A 229 1.10 -11.89 -10.15
CA CYS A 229 0.13 -11.97 -11.25
C CYS A 229 0.01 -10.65 -11.99
N PHE A 230 0.05 -9.54 -11.27
CA PHE A 230 0.03 -8.20 -11.84
C PHE A 230 1.29 -7.90 -12.68
N TRP A 231 2.47 -8.30 -12.18
CA TRP A 231 3.75 -8.09 -12.86
C TRP A 231 3.94 -8.97 -14.10
N VAL A 232 3.62 -10.27 -13.99
CA VAL A 232 3.93 -11.27 -15.03
C VAL A 232 3.02 -11.15 -16.25
N GLN A 233 1.74 -10.82 -16.08
CA GLN A 233 0.79 -10.80 -17.21
C GLN A 233 0.73 -9.46 -17.96
N ASP A 234 0.96 -8.33 -17.29
CA ASP A 234 0.84 -7.01 -17.92
C ASP A 234 2.19 -6.33 -18.17
N GLY A 235 3.31 -6.89 -17.68
CA GLY A 235 4.64 -6.28 -17.80
C GLY A 235 4.75 -4.90 -17.12
N MET A 236 3.77 -4.54 -16.29
CA MET A 236 3.64 -3.23 -15.67
C MET A 236 4.46 -3.17 -14.38
N THR A 237 5.22 -2.09 -14.25
CA THR A 237 5.92 -1.77 -13.01
C THR A 237 4.95 -1.17 -11.98
N ILE A 238 5.32 -1.20 -10.69
CA ILE A 238 4.53 -0.57 -9.60
C ILE A 238 4.21 0.91 -9.90
N ASN A 239 5.04 1.59 -10.68
CA ASN A 239 4.85 2.99 -11.00
C ASN A 239 3.81 3.21 -12.10
N ASP A 240 3.70 2.30 -13.07
CA ASP A 240 2.65 2.34 -14.10
C ASP A 240 1.26 2.21 -13.47
N PHE A 241 1.15 1.43 -12.38
CA PHE A 241 -0.06 1.31 -11.57
C PHE A 241 -0.46 2.62 -10.89
N LEU A 242 0.50 3.37 -10.35
CA LEU A 242 0.26 4.65 -9.69
C LEU A 242 -0.13 5.75 -10.69
N GLU A 243 0.35 5.66 -11.93
CA GLU A 243 0.09 6.64 -12.99
C GLU A 243 -1.25 6.43 -13.70
N ASN A 244 -1.74 5.18 -13.81
CA ASN A 244 -2.99 4.86 -14.51
C ASN A 244 -4.00 4.08 -13.64
N PRO A 245 -4.61 4.73 -12.63
CA PRO A 245 -5.51 4.06 -11.68
C PRO A 245 -6.80 3.52 -12.33
N ARG A 246 -7.17 4.02 -13.52
CA ARG A 246 -8.33 3.50 -14.27
C ARG A 246 -8.07 2.13 -14.90
N TYR A 247 -6.87 1.91 -15.43
CA TYR A 247 -6.48 0.64 -16.04
C TYR A 247 -6.32 -0.44 -14.96
N ALA A 248 -5.65 -0.09 -13.87
CA ALA A 248 -5.56 -0.92 -12.66
C ALA A 248 -6.93 -1.39 -12.15
N LYS A 249 -7.92 -0.51 -12.13
CA LYS A 249 -9.28 -0.83 -11.69
C LYS A 249 -10.01 -1.80 -12.64
N LEU A 250 -9.80 -1.67 -13.96
CA LEU A 250 -10.41 -2.53 -14.97
C LEU A 250 -9.82 -3.95 -14.92
N ASN A 251 -8.49 -4.05 -14.83
CA ASN A 251 -7.81 -5.34 -14.71
C ASN A 251 -8.11 -6.00 -13.37
N PHE A 252 -8.17 -5.25 -12.28
CA PHE A 252 -8.62 -5.77 -10.98
C PHE A 252 -10.01 -6.43 -11.06
N ILE A 253 -10.95 -5.85 -11.81
CA ILE A 253 -12.29 -6.44 -11.99
C ILE A 253 -12.24 -7.75 -12.78
N LEU A 254 -11.41 -7.81 -13.83
CA LEU A 254 -11.17 -9.05 -14.60
C LEU A 254 -10.53 -10.13 -13.72
N TYR A 255 -9.49 -9.78 -12.95
CA TYR A 255 -8.84 -10.70 -12.01
C TYR A 255 -9.78 -11.19 -10.93
N LEU A 256 -10.60 -10.31 -10.37
CA LEU A 256 -11.63 -10.70 -9.40
C LEU A 256 -12.62 -11.70 -10.02
N LYS A 257 -12.97 -11.54 -11.30
CA LYS A 257 -13.85 -12.47 -12.02
C LYS A 257 -13.19 -13.84 -12.22
N TYR A 258 -11.93 -13.90 -12.66
CA TYR A 258 -11.21 -15.17 -12.81
C TYR A 258 -10.90 -15.84 -11.47
N TYR A 259 -10.58 -15.06 -10.44
CA TYR A 259 -10.42 -15.55 -9.08
C TYR A 259 -11.73 -16.12 -8.53
N LEU A 260 -12.86 -15.43 -8.73
CA LEU A 260 -14.19 -15.97 -8.38
C LEU A 260 -14.49 -17.28 -9.13
N LEU A 261 -14.17 -17.35 -10.43
CA LEU A 261 -14.31 -18.58 -11.21
C LEU A 261 -13.44 -19.71 -10.65
N PHE A 262 -12.18 -19.41 -10.32
CA PHE A 262 -11.27 -20.36 -9.68
C PHE A 262 -11.82 -20.83 -8.33
N CYS A 263 -12.32 -19.93 -7.49
CA CYS A 263 -12.99 -20.27 -6.23
C CYS A 263 -14.20 -21.17 -6.45
N ILE A 264 -15.03 -20.91 -7.48
CA ILE A 264 -16.17 -21.77 -7.83
C ILE A 264 -15.71 -23.17 -8.22
N VAL A 265 -14.67 -23.28 -9.06
CA VAL A 265 -14.11 -24.58 -9.48
C VAL A 265 -13.54 -25.33 -8.28
N VAL A 266 -12.78 -24.64 -7.42
CA VAL A 266 -12.25 -25.23 -6.18
C VAL A 266 -13.40 -25.72 -5.30
N VAL A 267 -14.42 -24.89 -5.03
CA VAL A 267 -15.60 -25.29 -4.25
C VAL A 267 -16.30 -26.51 -4.87
N ALA A 268 -16.47 -26.54 -6.20
CA ALA A 268 -17.10 -27.64 -6.91
C ALA A 268 -16.30 -28.95 -6.80
N LEU A 269 -14.97 -28.88 -6.94
CA LEU A 269 -14.08 -30.03 -6.73
C LEU A 269 -14.14 -30.51 -5.28
N PHE A 270 -14.16 -29.59 -4.32
CA PHE A 270 -14.30 -29.91 -2.91
C PHE A 270 -15.68 -30.50 -2.56
N MET A 271 -16.75 -30.16 -3.28
CA MET A 271 -18.08 -30.78 -3.11
C MET A 271 -18.14 -32.24 -3.53
N GLN A 272 -17.18 -32.75 -4.30
CA GLN A 272 -17.11 -34.15 -4.70
C GLN A 272 -16.38 -35.03 -3.68
N LEU A 273 -15.67 -34.44 -2.71
CA LEU A 273 -15.00 -35.21 -1.67
C LEU A 273 -16.03 -35.78 -0.68
N PRO A 274 -15.86 -37.04 -0.24
CA PRO A 274 -16.78 -37.67 0.70
C PRO A 274 -16.85 -36.84 1.99
N SER A 275 -18.07 -36.43 2.36
CA SER A 275 -18.33 -35.53 3.50
C SER A 275 -18.24 -36.22 4.86
N ASN A 276 -17.27 -37.13 5.03
CA ASN A 276 -17.04 -37.76 6.31
C ASN A 276 -16.55 -36.68 7.28
N SER A 277 -17.35 -36.45 8.33
CA SER A 277 -17.07 -35.50 9.43
C SER A 277 -15.70 -35.73 10.05
N ASP A 278 -15.21 -36.97 9.98
CA ASP A 278 -13.97 -37.41 10.60
C ASP A 278 -12.74 -37.13 9.74
N SER A 279 -12.93 -36.71 8.48
CA SER A 279 -11.81 -36.35 7.60
C SER A 279 -11.16 -35.05 8.07
N LYS A 280 -9.82 -35.00 8.05
CA LYS A 280 -9.04 -33.79 8.37
C LYS A 280 -9.36 -32.59 7.45
N TYR A 281 -10.06 -32.81 6.35
CA TYR A 281 -10.39 -31.79 5.36
C TYR A 281 -11.82 -31.25 5.50
N PHE A 282 -12.63 -31.84 6.39
CA PHE A 282 -14.03 -31.47 6.57
C PHE A 282 -14.21 -29.98 6.89
N TYR A 283 -13.35 -29.39 7.72
CA TYR A 283 -13.46 -27.97 8.08
C TYR A 283 -13.14 -27.02 6.91
N TYR A 284 -12.17 -27.35 6.05
CA TYR A 284 -11.89 -26.56 4.84
C TYR A 284 -13.09 -26.60 3.89
N TYR A 285 -13.66 -27.79 3.70
CA TYR A 285 -14.86 -27.97 2.91
C TYR A 285 -16.04 -27.16 3.46
N SER A 286 -16.32 -27.29 4.77
CA SER A 286 -17.39 -26.57 5.45
C SER A 286 -17.19 -25.05 5.34
N PHE A 287 -15.98 -24.54 5.60
CA PHE A 287 -15.64 -23.13 5.40
C PHE A 287 -15.96 -22.64 3.99
N LEU A 288 -15.47 -23.34 2.96
CA LEU A 288 -15.67 -22.97 1.56
C LEU A 288 -17.15 -22.99 1.18
N LYS A 289 -17.87 -24.05 1.58
CA LYS A 289 -19.31 -24.22 1.31
C LYS A 289 -20.14 -23.09 1.91
N TRP A 290 -19.98 -22.81 3.21
CA TRP A 290 -20.75 -21.77 3.89
C TRP A 290 -20.37 -20.36 3.42
N SER A 291 -19.09 -20.12 3.15
CA SER A 291 -18.63 -18.85 2.58
C SER A 291 -19.23 -18.64 1.19
N PHE A 292 -19.26 -19.68 0.34
CA PHE A 292 -19.88 -19.60 -0.97
C PHE A 292 -21.38 -19.28 -0.90
N TYR A 293 -22.13 -19.96 -0.02
CA TYR A 293 -23.55 -19.65 0.17
C TYR A 293 -23.78 -18.22 0.66
N TRP A 294 -22.96 -17.74 1.58
CA TRP A 294 -23.05 -16.35 2.05
C TRP A 294 -22.75 -15.33 0.94
N LEU A 295 -21.70 -15.57 0.15
CA LEU A 295 -21.35 -14.72 -0.98
C LEU A 295 -22.43 -14.73 -2.06
N LEU A 296 -23.01 -15.89 -2.36
CA LEU A 296 -24.13 -16.01 -3.30
C LEU A 296 -25.37 -15.26 -2.78
N PHE A 297 -25.73 -15.46 -1.51
CA PHE A 297 -26.83 -14.76 -0.86
C PHE A 297 -26.64 -13.24 -0.93
N THR A 298 -25.47 -12.74 -0.50
CA THR A 298 -25.19 -11.30 -0.51
C THR A 298 -25.12 -10.71 -1.92
N PHE A 299 -24.60 -11.46 -2.89
CA PHE A 299 -24.62 -11.06 -4.31
C PHE A 299 -26.06 -10.89 -4.82
N LEU A 300 -26.94 -11.86 -4.55
CA LEU A 300 -28.35 -11.79 -4.93
C LEU A 300 -29.08 -10.65 -4.19
N PHE A 301 -28.82 -10.49 -2.90
CA PHE A 301 -29.42 -9.45 -2.04
C PHE A 301 -29.07 -8.04 -2.54
N PHE A 302 -27.79 -7.77 -2.86
CA PHE A 302 -27.35 -6.47 -3.36
C PHE A 302 -27.51 -6.27 -4.86
N LYS A 303 -28.02 -7.27 -5.61
CA LYS A 303 -28.43 -7.10 -7.01
C LYS A 303 -29.62 -6.14 -7.13
N ASN A 304 -30.51 -6.13 -6.12
CA ASN A 304 -31.64 -5.22 -6.08
C ASN A 304 -31.15 -3.77 -5.87
N HIS A 305 -31.50 -2.87 -6.81
CA HIS A 305 -31.08 -1.47 -6.77
C HIS A 305 -31.52 -0.75 -5.48
N ILE A 306 -32.74 -1.02 -5.01
CA ILE A 306 -33.34 -0.35 -3.84
C ILE A 306 -32.50 -0.66 -2.59
N ILE A 307 -32.28 -1.96 -2.33
CA ILE A 307 -31.46 -2.42 -1.21
C ILE A 307 -30.04 -1.86 -1.33
N ARG A 308 -29.45 -1.90 -2.53
CA ARG A 308 -28.10 -1.39 -2.79
C ARG A 308 -27.96 0.10 -2.51
N SER A 309 -29.01 0.91 -2.75
CA SER A 309 -29.00 2.35 -2.47
C SER A 309 -29.19 2.68 -0.99
N LEU A 310 -29.81 1.81 -0.19
CA LEU A 310 -30.00 2.03 1.26
C LEU A 310 -28.68 1.98 2.05
N PHE A 311 -27.70 1.20 1.59
CA PHE A 311 -26.47 0.97 2.33
C PHE A 311 -25.26 1.66 1.69
N PRO A 312 -24.49 2.45 2.47
CA PRO A 312 -23.24 3.01 1.97
C PRO A 312 -22.26 1.89 1.60
N LYS A 313 -21.35 2.20 0.68
CA LYS A 313 -20.45 1.21 0.08
C LYS A 313 -19.61 0.45 1.13
N THR A 314 -19.17 1.14 2.17
CA THR A 314 -18.40 0.58 3.29
C THR A 314 -19.19 -0.46 4.08
N VAL A 315 -20.44 -0.15 4.45
CA VAL A 315 -21.33 -1.07 5.17
C VAL A 315 -21.65 -2.30 4.33
N ARG A 316 -21.86 -2.13 3.02
CA ARG A 316 -22.04 -3.28 2.11
C ARG A 316 -20.83 -4.21 2.11
N TYR A 317 -19.62 -3.66 2.05
CA TYR A 317 -18.41 -4.48 2.16
C TYR A 317 -18.31 -5.20 3.51
N MET A 318 -18.69 -4.54 4.61
CA MET A 318 -18.72 -5.18 5.93
C MET A 318 -19.74 -6.33 6.00
N ILE A 319 -20.96 -6.15 5.48
CA ILE A 319 -22.00 -7.20 5.44
C ILE A 319 -21.53 -8.42 4.62
N VAL A 320 -20.79 -8.19 3.54
CA VAL A 320 -20.21 -9.28 2.74
C VAL A 320 -19.05 -9.96 3.48
N ALA A 321 -18.09 -9.18 3.99
CA ALA A 321 -16.81 -9.71 4.49
C ALA A 321 -16.86 -10.25 5.92
N VAL A 322 -17.57 -9.57 6.84
CA VAL A 322 -17.57 -9.93 8.27
C VAL A 322 -18.11 -11.34 8.51
N PRO A 323 -19.24 -11.76 7.92
CA PRO A 323 -19.75 -13.12 8.14
C PRO A 323 -18.86 -14.20 7.52
N VAL A 324 -18.24 -13.95 6.36
CA VAL A 324 -17.24 -14.88 5.78
C VAL A 324 -16.07 -15.06 6.72
N TYR A 325 -15.59 -13.98 7.33
CA TYR A 325 -14.52 -14.02 8.32
C TYR A 325 -14.94 -14.74 9.62
N ILE A 326 -16.18 -14.57 10.08
CA ILE A 326 -16.73 -15.33 11.22
C ILE A 326 -16.82 -16.83 10.89
N ILE A 327 -17.34 -17.18 9.71
CA ILE A 327 -17.40 -18.57 9.22
C ILE A 327 -16.00 -19.17 9.17
N PHE A 328 -15.00 -18.41 8.68
CA PHE A 328 -13.61 -18.83 8.69
C PHE A 328 -13.13 -19.17 10.10
N LEU A 329 -13.28 -18.26 11.07
CA LEU A 329 -12.80 -18.46 12.44
C LEU A 329 -13.48 -19.65 13.13
N LEU A 330 -14.79 -19.79 12.98
CA LEU A 330 -15.56 -20.93 13.53
C LEU A 330 -15.04 -22.26 12.98
N ASN A 331 -14.90 -22.37 11.65
CA ASN A 331 -14.43 -23.61 11.02
C ASN A 331 -12.95 -23.87 11.34
N TYR A 332 -12.13 -22.82 11.47
CA TYR A 332 -10.73 -22.96 11.86
C TYR A 332 -10.59 -23.47 13.29
N GLY A 333 -11.39 -22.95 14.24
CA GLY A 333 -11.48 -23.46 15.60
C GLY A 333 -11.93 -24.91 15.66
N TYR A 334 -12.99 -25.24 14.93
CA TYR A 334 -13.51 -26.61 14.81
C TYR A 334 -12.44 -27.58 14.29
N GLY A 335 -11.76 -27.21 13.20
CA GLY A 335 -10.66 -28.00 12.62
C GLY A 335 -9.49 -28.17 13.59
N SER A 336 -9.15 -27.12 14.35
CA SER A 336 -8.11 -27.18 15.37
C SER A 336 -8.46 -28.20 16.47
N ALA A 337 -9.71 -28.23 16.94
CA ALA A 337 -10.15 -29.21 17.94
C ALA A 337 -10.11 -30.65 17.40
N GLN A 338 -10.52 -30.85 16.14
CA GLN A 338 -10.40 -32.13 15.44
C GLN A 338 -8.96 -32.61 15.33
N THR A 339 -8.04 -31.72 14.93
CA THR A 339 -6.62 -32.08 14.84
C THR A 339 -6.02 -32.43 16.20
N ALA A 340 -6.42 -31.74 17.28
CA ALA A 340 -5.98 -32.05 18.63
C ALA A 340 -6.50 -33.41 19.11
N LEU A 341 -7.74 -33.77 18.79
CA LEU A 341 -8.30 -35.09 19.11
C LEU A 341 -7.64 -36.23 18.32
N LEU A 342 -7.33 -35.99 17.04
CA LEU A 342 -6.66 -36.98 16.18
C LEU A 342 -5.15 -37.12 16.45
N ALA A 343 -4.54 -36.17 17.17
CA ALA A 343 -3.13 -36.24 17.54
C ALA A 343 -2.84 -37.53 18.34
N LYS A 344 -1.75 -38.22 17.99
CA LYS A 344 -1.27 -39.38 18.73
C LYS A 344 -0.43 -38.90 19.90
N SER A 345 -1.05 -38.75 21.06
CA SER A 345 -0.37 -38.53 22.33
C SER A 345 -1.10 -39.29 23.42
N ASN A 346 -0.42 -40.27 24.02
CA ASN A 346 -0.86 -40.82 25.29
C ASN A 346 -0.06 -40.11 26.38
N THR A 347 -0.79 -39.53 27.33
CA THR A 347 -0.22 -38.83 28.47
C THR A 347 -0.78 -39.46 29.74
N LEU A 348 0.06 -39.50 30.77
CA LEU A 348 -0.28 -39.89 32.11
C LEU A 348 -0.24 -38.64 32.97
N ILE A 349 -1.35 -38.34 33.64
CA ILE A 349 -1.46 -37.14 34.49
C ILE A 349 -1.58 -37.59 35.93
N PHE A 350 -0.63 -37.19 36.75
CA PHE A 350 -0.60 -37.41 38.19
C PHE A 350 -1.23 -36.21 38.87
N LEU A 351 -2.33 -36.44 39.59
CA LEU A 351 -3.00 -35.42 40.38
C LEU A 351 -2.38 -35.31 41.79
N GLU A 352 -2.60 -34.18 42.47
CA GLU A 352 -2.14 -33.99 43.85
C GLU A 352 -2.71 -35.04 44.83
N ASP A 353 -3.96 -35.47 44.62
CA ASP A 353 -4.63 -36.52 45.42
C ASP A 353 -4.08 -37.94 45.18
N ASN A 354 -2.90 -38.08 44.56
CA ASN A 354 -2.31 -39.34 44.09
C ASN A 354 -3.18 -40.14 43.09
N ARG A 355 -4.24 -39.53 42.55
CA ARG A 355 -5.05 -40.11 41.47
C ARG A 355 -4.28 -40.01 40.15
N ILE A 356 -4.23 -41.11 39.40
CA ILE A 356 -3.58 -41.16 38.09
C ILE A 356 -4.65 -41.24 37.02
N ILE A 357 -4.60 -40.34 36.04
CA ILE A 357 -5.45 -40.42 34.86
C ILE A 357 -4.63 -41.02 33.71
N LEU A 358 -4.99 -42.25 33.34
CA LEU A 358 -4.39 -42.99 32.24
C LEU A 358 -5.07 -42.64 30.90
N ASN A 359 -4.34 -42.88 29.79
CA ASN A 359 -4.83 -42.74 28.41
C ASN A 359 -5.48 -41.38 28.12
N THR A 360 -4.84 -40.29 28.56
CA THR A 360 -5.31 -38.94 28.26
C THR A 360 -4.61 -38.37 27.05
N LYS A 361 -5.35 -37.56 26.29
CA LYS A 361 -4.81 -36.65 25.27
C LYS A 361 -4.91 -35.24 25.81
N ILE A 362 -3.78 -34.54 25.86
CA ILE A 362 -3.80 -33.10 26.13
C ILE A 362 -4.28 -32.41 24.86
N LEU A 363 -5.47 -31.81 24.93
CA LEU A 363 -6.04 -31.04 23.81
C LEU A 363 -5.45 -29.64 23.77
N ARG A 364 -5.29 -29.02 24.95
CA ARG A 364 -4.79 -27.66 25.08
C ARG A 364 -4.22 -27.39 26.46
N ASN A 365 -3.16 -26.59 26.52
CA ASN A 365 -2.57 -26.12 27.75
C ASN A 365 -2.91 -24.64 27.98
N TYR A 366 -3.42 -24.31 29.16
CA TYR A 366 -3.71 -22.96 29.60
C TYR A 366 -2.91 -22.66 30.88
N LEU A 367 -2.71 -21.37 31.17
CA LEU A 367 -2.02 -20.95 32.40
C LEU A 367 -2.80 -21.34 33.68
N SER A 368 -4.12 -21.48 33.60
CA SER A 368 -4.98 -21.88 34.71
C SER A 368 -5.16 -23.41 34.83
N GLY A 369 -4.83 -24.18 33.80
CA GLY A 369 -5.14 -25.60 33.75
C GLY A 369 -4.93 -26.24 32.37
N ILE A 370 -5.23 -27.53 32.27
CA ILE A 370 -5.07 -28.31 31.05
C ILE A 370 -6.42 -28.90 30.65
N LEU A 371 -6.75 -28.77 29.36
CA LEU A 371 -7.89 -29.43 28.76
C LEU A 371 -7.47 -30.81 28.25
N ILE A 372 -8.09 -31.84 28.80
CA ILE A 372 -7.76 -33.23 28.51
C ILE A 372 -8.94 -33.98 27.93
N TYR A 373 -8.66 -34.91 27.02
CA TYR A 373 -9.61 -35.89 26.52
C TYR A 373 -9.28 -37.26 27.06
N ARG A 374 -10.19 -37.86 27.82
CA ARG A 374 -10.05 -39.21 28.36
C ARG A 374 -10.56 -40.23 27.34
N GLN A 375 -9.65 -41.02 26.76
CA GLN A 375 -9.99 -41.95 25.69
C GLN A 375 -11.02 -43.01 26.13
N ASN A 376 -10.90 -43.50 27.37
CA ASN A 376 -11.75 -44.58 27.89
C ASN A 376 -13.24 -44.19 27.94
N ASN A 377 -13.55 -42.95 28.32
CA ASN A 377 -14.92 -42.49 28.54
C ASN A 377 -15.39 -41.49 27.47
N LYS A 378 -14.53 -41.16 26.49
CA LYS A 378 -14.77 -40.12 25.47
C LYS A 378 -15.25 -38.79 26.05
N THR A 379 -14.72 -38.41 27.21
CA THR A 379 -15.08 -37.17 27.91
C THR A 379 -13.94 -36.17 27.86
N VAL A 380 -14.29 -34.90 27.72
CA VAL A 380 -13.34 -33.79 27.85
C VAL A 380 -13.47 -33.18 29.23
N ILE A 381 -12.36 -33.01 29.93
CA ILE A 381 -12.30 -32.50 31.30
C ILE A 381 -11.25 -31.39 31.35
N PHE A 382 -11.57 -30.32 32.07
CA PHE A 382 -10.62 -29.27 32.41
C PHE A 382 -10.07 -29.56 33.82
N ILE A 383 -8.75 -29.68 33.93
CA ILE A 383 -8.06 -29.90 35.20
C ILE A 383 -7.28 -28.64 35.53
N ARG A 384 -7.45 -28.08 36.74
CA ARG A 384 -6.73 -26.87 37.15
C ARG A 384 -5.26 -27.19 37.38
N ASN A 385 -4.37 -26.23 37.11
CA ASN A 385 -2.93 -26.45 37.29
C ASN A 385 -2.55 -26.78 38.75
N GLN A 386 -3.32 -26.29 39.71
CA GLN A 386 -3.17 -26.62 41.13
C GLN A 386 -3.45 -28.10 41.43
N GLU A 387 -4.23 -28.79 40.61
CA GLU A 387 -4.55 -30.21 40.81
C GLU A 387 -3.50 -31.12 40.18
N ILE A 388 -2.56 -30.58 39.39
CA ILE A 388 -1.61 -31.36 38.59
C ILE A 388 -0.25 -31.40 39.28
N LYS A 389 0.15 -32.59 39.72
CA LYS A 389 1.47 -32.84 40.32
C LYS A 389 2.55 -33.08 39.28
N LYS A 390 2.27 -33.90 38.27
CA LYS A 390 3.23 -34.28 37.22
C LYS A 390 2.51 -34.72 35.94
N ILE A 391 3.13 -34.44 34.80
CA ILE A 391 2.69 -34.93 33.48
C ILE A 391 3.81 -35.81 32.92
N GLU A 392 3.51 -37.06 32.62
CA GLU A 392 4.43 -37.97 31.93
C GLU A 392 3.90 -38.27 30.53
N TYR A 393 4.75 -38.08 29.54
CA TYR A 393 4.45 -38.43 28.16
C TYR A 393 4.84 -39.89 27.94
N GLU A 394 3.88 -40.72 27.55
CA GLU A 394 4.16 -42.10 27.18
C GLU A 394 4.94 -42.08 25.86
N ILE A 395 6.26 -42.22 25.94
CA ILE A 395 7.11 -42.33 24.75
C ILE A 395 6.70 -43.63 24.08
N SER A 396 5.98 -43.52 22.96
CA SER A 396 5.61 -44.69 22.15
C SER A 396 6.88 -45.45 21.79
N SER A 397 7.13 -46.56 22.46
CA SER A 397 8.31 -47.41 22.28
C SER A 397 8.32 -48.15 20.92
N LYS A 398 7.41 -47.81 19.99
CA LYS A 398 7.28 -48.42 18.66
C LYS A 398 8.14 -47.77 17.57
N GLY A 399 9.28 -47.17 17.94
CA GLY A 399 10.22 -46.51 17.03
C GLY A 399 11.62 -47.10 16.96
N LYS A 400 11.82 -48.36 17.41
CA LYS A 400 13.00 -49.16 17.06
C LYS A 400 12.56 -50.32 16.19
N ALA A 401 12.56 -50.10 14.88
CA ALA A 401 12.59 -51.14 13.86
C ALA A 401 13.67 -50.72 12.85
#